data_AF-F9S6L1-F1
#
_entry.id   AF-F9S6L1-F1
#
_cell.length_a   1.000
_cell.length_b   1.000
_cell.length_c   1.000
_cell.angle_alpha   90.00
_cell.angle_beta   90.00
_cell.angle_gamma   90.00
#
_symmetry.space_group_name_H-M   'P 1'
#
loop_
_entity.id
_entity.type
_entity.pdbx_description
1 polymer ?
#
loop_
_entity_poly.entity_id
_entity_poly.type
_entity_poly.pdbx_seq_one_letter_code
_entity_poly.pdbx_strand_id
1 'polypeptide(L)'
;MTIAAHWCLHNPMVPTNKSQINTMTDTTEQPQNIDELNVSDKWKRRFKLYAALNADTQGRDTFVKTQAFKQLTWRERYSLTSNLWAFFGGFIYYFIKGMHYKGAMVLTLTMLWGSTLSLIDFLTGMSVPSSTYWIAPGAACSMLASLDYYRKIQCGEIMWASWPNYFHKKSSVITLAIASIALNIGSVMFILDHEYYTDAVTDIKDAVQIKCGLNRIYALPSEVEILGEQGLCSLLD
;
A
#
# COMPACT_ATOMS: atom_id res chain seq x y z
N MET A 1 -2.33 -26.72 25.52
CA MET A 1 -3.69 -26.24 25.19
C MET A 1 -3.52 -24.78 24.81
N THR A 2 -3.38 -24.51 23.51
CA THR A 2 -2.94 -23.21 22.99
C THR A 2 -4.18 -22.36 22.69
N ILE A 3 -4.31 -21.22 23.37
CA ILE A 3 -5.37 -20.24 23.11
C ILE A 3 -5.06 -19.64 21.73
N ALA A 4 -5.75 -20.11 20.70
CA ALA A 4 -5.77 -19.46 19.40
C ALA A 4 -6.52 -18.14 19.58
N ALA A 5 -5.79 -17.03 19.57
CA ALA A 5 -6.39 -15.69 19.59
C ALA A 5 -7.29 -15.55 18.35
N HIS A 6 -8.59 -15.52 18.57
CA HIS A 6 -9.58 -15.16 17.56
C HIS A 6 -9.40 -13.68 17.24
N TRP A 7 -8.87 -13.36 16.08
CA TRP A 7 -8.65 -11.97 15.67
C TRP A 7 -9.95 -11.20 15.45
N CYS A 8 -11.08 -11.89 15.26
CA CYS A 8 -12.40 -11.26 15.22
C CYS A 8 -13.01 -10.97 16.60
N LEU A 9 -12.45 -11.50 17.69
CA LEU A 9 -12.95 -11.25 19.06
C LEU A 9 -12.27 -10.06 19.75
N HIS A 10 -11.20 -9.50 19.17
CA HIS A 10 -10.56 -8.28 19.69
C HIS A 10 -10.77 -7.10 18.73
N ASN A 11 -12.01 -6.62 18.63
CA ASN A 11 -12.30 -5.32 18.04
C ASN A 11 -12.39 -4.27 19.17
N PRO A 12 -11.38 -3.40 19.41
CA PRO A 12 -11.39 -2.51 20.57
C PRO A 12 -12.21 -1.23 20.37
N MET A 13 -12.90 -1.01 19.24
CA MET A 13 -13.51 0.30 18.96
C MET A 13 -14.92 0.25 18.37
N VAL A 14 -15.85 -0.30 19.16
CA VAL A 14 -17.23 0.21 19.14
C VAL A 14 -17.28 1.42 20.11
N PRO A 15 -17.60 2.64 19.65
CA PRO A 15 -17.78 3.76 20.56
C PRO A 15 -19.01 3.50 21.44
N THR A 16 -18.78 3.29 22.73
CA THR A 16 -19.84 3.11 23.73
C THR A 16 -20.64 4.41 23.87
N ASN A 17 -21.82 4.47 23.25
CA ASN A 17 -22.83 5.46 23.55
C ASN A 17 -23.47 5.10 24.91
N LYS A 18 -23.36 5.99 25.90
CA LYS A 18 -23.67 5.74 27.33
C LYS A 18 -25.17 5.65 27.67
N SER A 19 -26.06 5.33 26.73
CA SER A 19 -27.52 5.36 26.98
C SER A 19 -28.22 4.00 26.96
N GLN A 20 -27.51 2.87 26.88
CA GLN A 20 -28.12 1.54 26.96
C GLN A 20 -27.37 0.62 27.93
N ILE A 21 -27.41 0.98 29.21
CA ILE A 21 -27.14 0.06 30.32
C ILE A 21 -28.51 -0.47 30.73
N ASN A 22 -28.94 -1.58 30.13
CA ASN A 22 -29.89 -2.57 30.69
C ASN A 22 -30.31 -3.56 29.59
N THR A 23 -29.41 -4.46 29.21
CA THR A 23 -29.68 -5.85 28.79
C THR A 23 -28.32 -6.52 28.56
N MET A 24 -27.80 -7.18 29.59
CA MET A 24 -26.73 -8.18 29.42
C MET A 24 -27.32 -9.38 28.68
N THR A 25 -27.27 -9.34 27.36
CA THR A 25 -27.12 -10.56 26.55
C THR A 25 -25.67 -10.60 26.11
N ASP A 26 -24.98 -11.63 26.56
CA ASP A 26 -23.67 -12.07 26.11
C ASP A 26 -23.73 -12.36 24.60
N THR A 27 -23.56 -11.32 23.78
CA THR A 27 -23.41 -11.46 22.34
C THR A 27 -21.93 -11.66 22.06
N THR A 28 -21.43 -12.88 22.25
CA THR A 28 -20.38 -13.38 21.34
C THR A 28 -20.98 -13.26 19.94
N GLU A 29 -20.68 -12.17 19.22
CA GLU A 29 -21.01 -12.02 17.80
C GLU A 29 -20.36 -13.19 17.06
N GLN A 30 -21.14 -14.24 16.84
CA GLN A 30 -20.76 -15.34 15.96
C GLN A 30 -20.53 -14.73 14.57
N PRO A 31 -19.48 -15.18 13.85
CA PRO A 31 -19.23 -14.70 12.50
C PRO A 31 -20.52 -14.79 11.68
N GLN A 32 -20.95 -13.68 11.08
CA GLN A 32 -22.21 -13.61 10.32
C GLN A 32 -22.31 -14.75 9.30
N ASN A 33 -23.49 -15.33 9.15
CA ASN A 33 -23.70 -16.36 8.14
C ASN A 33 -23.37 -15.80 6.75
N ILE A 34 -22.35 -16.35 6.08
CA ILE A 34 -21.85 -15.85 4.79
C ILE A 34 -22.96 -15.85 3.72
N ASP A 35 -23.92 -16.76 3.83
CA ASP A 35 -25.02 -16.87 2.88
C ASP A 35 -26.05 -15.74 3.00
N GLU A 36 -26.14 -15.10 4.16
CA GLU A 36 -27.05 -13.98 4.44
C GLU A 36 -26.44 -12.61 4.13
N LEU A 37 -25.13 -12.55 3.83
CA LEU A 37 -24.44 -11.30 3.53
C LEU A 37 -24.98 -10.64 2.25
N ASN A 38 -25.18 -9.32 2.30
CA ASN A 38 -25.55 -8.51 1.12
C ASN A 38 -24.32 -8.20 0.25
N VAL A 39 -23.70 -9.26 -0.29
CA VAL A 39 -22.60 -9.19 -1.26
C VAL A 39 -22.89 -10.14 -2.41
N SER A 40 -22.26 -9.92 -3.57
CA SER A 40 -22.47 -10.80 -4.73
C SER A 40 -22.03 -12.24 -4.44
N ASP A 41 -22.61 -13.21 -5.16
CA ASP A 41 -22.30 -14.64 -4.98
C ASP A 41 -20.82 -14.96 -5.19
N LYS A 42 -20.17 -14.20 -6.09
CA LYS A 42 -18.71 -14.27 -6.29
C LYS A 42 -17.94 -13.94 -5.00
N TRP A 43 -18.39 -12.95 -4.24
CA TRP A 43 -17.80 -12.61 -2.94
C TRP A 43 -18.15 -13.63 -1.87
N LYS A 44 -19.40 -14.12 -1.81
CA LYS A 44 -19.79 -15.21 -0.89
C LYS A 44 -18.90 -16.43 -1.07
N ARG A 45 -18.66 -16.86 -2.32
CA ARG A 45 -17.75 -17.98 -2.63
C ARG A 45 -16.33 -17.72 -2.12
N ARG A 46 -15.79 -16.52 -2.31
CA ARG A 46 -14.47 -16.14 -1.80
C ARG A 46 -14.43 -16.16 -0.27
N PHE A 47 -15.47 -15.66 0.38
CA PHE A 47 -15.56 -15.61 1.84
C PHE A 47 -15.63 -17.02 2.43
N LYS A 48 -16.38 -17.94 1.81
CA LYS A 48 -16.39 -19.37 2.22
C LYS A 48 -14.99 -20.00 2.15
N LEU A 49 -14.24 -19.69 1.08
CA LEU A 49 -12.85 -20.15 0.94
C LEU A 49 -11.94 -19.55 2.03
N TYR A 50 -12.08 -18.26 2.34
CA TYR A 50 -11.32 -17.63 3.43
C TYR A 50 -11.66 -18.20 4.80
N ALA A 51 -12.93 -18.44 5.07
CA ALA A 51 -13.41 -19.05 6.31
C ALA A 51 -12.87 -20.49 6.46
N ALA A 52 -12.89 -21.30 5.39
CA ALA A 52 -12.31 -22.64 5.40
C ALA A 52 -10.79 -22.65 5.67
N LEU A 53 -10.11 -21.54 5.37
CA LEU A 53 -8.69 -21.34 5.66
C LEU A 53 -8.45 -20.66 7.02
N ASN A 54 -9.48 -20.38 7.83
CA ASN A 54 -9.38 -19.59 9.06
C ASN A 54 -8.64 -18.25 8.85
N ALA A 55 -8.78 -17.63 7.66
CA ALA A 55 -8.02 -16.44 7.27
C ALA A 55 -8.38 -15.18 8.06
N ASP A 56 -9.46 -15.24 8.84
CA ASP A 56 -9.83 -14.28 9.85
C ASP A 56 -8.80 -14.23 11.00
N THR A 57 -8.24 -15.39 11.39
CA THR A 57 -7.31 -15.51 12.53
C THR A 57 -5.82 -15.46 12.20
N GLN A 58 -5.45 -15.38 10.92
CA GLN A 58 -4.04 -15.48 10.53
C GLN A 58 -3.70 -14.59 9.36
N GLY A 59 -2.47 -14.05 9.37
CA GLY A 59 -1.93 -13.27 8.26
C GLY A 59 -1.91 -14.06 6.95
N ARG A 60 -1.89 -13.32 5.83
CA ARG A 60 -1.84 -13.89 4.47
C ARG A 60 -0.72 -14.92 4.32
N ASP A 61 0.48 -14.56 4.76
CA ASP A 61 1.67 -15.39 4.59
C ASP A 61 1.60 -16.70 5.40
N THR A 62 0.77 -16.73 6.44
CA THR A 62 0.53 -17.93 7.23
C THR A 62 -0.43 -18.87 6.51
N PHE A 63 -1.62 -18.40 6.11
CA PHE A 63 -2.60 -19.29 5.49
C PHE A 63 -2.16 -19.80 4.12
N VAL A 64 -1.41 -19.00 3.34
CA VAL A 64 -0.88 -19.40 2.02
C VAL A 64 0.10 -20.58 2.13
N LYS A 65 0.76 -20.76 3.29
CA LYS A 65 1.69 -21.88 3.53
C LYS A 65 0.99 -23.16 3.98
N THR A 66 -0.27 -23.09 4.40
CA THR A 66 -1.02 -24.24 4.94
C THR A 66 -1.28 -25.31 3.88
N GLN A 67 -1.41 -26.56 4.31
CA GLN A 67 -1.78 -27.67 3.42
C GLN A 67 -3.17 -27.46 2.82
N ALA A 68 -4.11 -26.91 3.58
CA ALA A 68 -5.46 -26.60 3.09
C ALA A 68 -5.42 -25.65 1.88
N PHE A 69 -4.60 -24.59 1.92
CA PHE A 69 -4.41 -23.71 0.77
C PHE A 69 -3.78 -24.44 -0.42
N LYS A 70 -2.81 -25.33 -0.17
CA LYS A 70 -2.15 -26.15 -1.20
C LYS A 70 -3.06 -27.24 -1.80
N GLN A 71 -4.21 -27.52 -1.22
CA GLN A 71 -5.21 -28.45 -1.77
C GLN A 71 -6.23 -27.74 -2.67
N LEU A 72 -6.37 -26.41 -2.57
CA LEU A 72 -7.26 -25.64 -3.43
C LEU A 72 -6.87 -25.76 -4.90
N THR A 73 -7.86 -25.68 -5.79
CA THR A 73 -7.60 -25.62 -7.24
C THR A 73 -6.88 -24.33 -7.62
N TRP A 74 -6.17 -24.31 -8.75
CA TRP A 74 -5.48 -23.10 -9.23
C TRP A 74 -6.43 -21.90 -9.37
N ARG A 75 -7.67 -22.13 -9.82
CA ARG A 75 -8.70 -21.08 -9.94
C ARG A 75 -9.11 -20.50 -8.59
N GLU A 76 -9.24 -21.34 -7.56
CA GLU A 76 -9.57 -20.90 -6.21
C GLU A 76 -8.43 -20.11 -5.59
N ARG A 77 -7.18 -20.59 -5.74
CA ARG A 77 -5.99 -19.87 -5.28
C ARG A 77 -5.92 -18.49 -5.93
N TYR A 78 -6.02 -18.43 -7.26
CA TYR A 78 -5.97 -17.15 -7.98
C TYR A 78 -7.09 -16.19 -7.54
N SER A 79 -8.31 -16.70 -7.31
CA SER A 79 -9.43 -15.89 -6.83
C SER A 79 -9.19 -15.28 -5.43
N LEU A 80 -8.42 -15.97 -4.58
CA LEU A 80 -8.03 -15.47 -3.26
C LEU A 80 -6.83 -14.52 -3.34
N THR A 81 -5.78 -14.90 -4.08
CA THR A 81 -4.50 -14.18 -4.08
C THR A 81 -4.47 -12.96 -4.97
N SER A 82 -5.40 -12.85 -5.93
CA SER A 82 -5.33 -11.83 -6.98
C SER A 82 -6.66 -11.14 -7.17
N ASN A 83 -6.63 -9.81 -7.11
CA ASN A 83 -7.77 -8.95 -7.38
C ASN A 83 -7.37 -7.87 -8.39
N LEU A 84 -7.60 -8.15 -9.67
CA LEU A 84 -7.23 -7.25 -10.77
C LEU A 84 -7.85 -5.85 -10.63
N TRP A 85 -9.06 -5.74 -10.07
CA TRP A 85 -9.67 -4.44 -9.82
C TRP A 85 -8.92 -3.64 -8.75
N ALA A 86 -8.39 -4.31 -7.74
CA ALA A 86 -7.52 -3.66 -6.74
C ALA A 86 -6.11 -3.41 -7.28
N PHE A 87 -5.64 -4.19 -8.26
CA PHE A 87 -4.37 -3.95 -8.94
C PHE A 87 -4.36 -2.60 -9.65
N PHE A 88 -5.34 -2.37 -10.52
CA PHE A 88 -5.46 -1.10 -11.25
C PHE A 88 -6.06 0.03 -10.40
N GLY A 89 -6.96 -0.31 -9.47
CA GLY A 89 -7.64 0.68 -8.63
C GLY A 89 -6.82 1.16 -7.43
N GLY A 90 -5.78 0.43 -7.01
CA GLY A 90 -4.91 0.81 -5.89
C GLY A 90 -5.71 1.20 -4.63
N PHE A 91 -5.35 2.35 -4.04
CA PHE A 91 -6.07 2.90 -2.88
C PHE A 91 -7.52 3.32 -3.19
N ILE A 92 -7.84 3.73 -4.42
CA ILE A 92 -9.19 4.13 -4.83
C ILE A 92 -10.15 2.94 -4.68
N TYR A 93 -9.69 1.73 -4.99
CA TYR A 93 -10.45 0.51 -4.78
C TYR A 93 -10.89 0.34 -3.32
N TYR A 94 -10.01 0.62 -2.37
CA TYR A 94 -10.32 0.53 -0.95
C TYR A 94 -11.39 1.54 -0.55
N PHE A 95 -11.33 2.76 -1.07
CA PHE A 95 -12.36 3.77 -0.83
C PHE A 95 -13.73 3.36 -1.40
N ILE A 96 -13.77 2.82 -2.62
CA ILE A 96 -15.01 2.31 -3.24
C ILE A 96 -15.63 1.16 -2.41
N LYS A 97 -14.80 0.28 -1.84
CA LYS A 97 -15.24 -0.78 -0.94
C LYS A 97 -15.55 -0.30 0.49
N GLY A 98 -15.46 1.00 0.75
CA GLY A 98 -15.70 1.63 2.04
C GLY A 98 -14.68 1.24 3.12
N MET A 99 -13.47 0.85 2.72
CA MET A 99 -12.34 0.57 3.62
C MET A 99 -11.49 1.84 3.77
N HIS A 100 -12.08 2.93 4.25
CA HIS A 100 -11.47 4.27 4.20
C HIS A 100 -10.13 4.37 4.94
N TYR A 101 -10.00 3.71 6.09
CA TYR A 101 -8.78 3.74 6.91
C TYR A 101 -7.64 3.00 6.22
N LYS A 102 -7.87 1.75 5.79
CA LYS A 102 -6.89 1.00 5.01
C LYS A 102 -6.57 1.70 3.70
N GLY A 103 -7.56 2.28 3.03
CA GLY A 103 -7.36 3.06 1.80
C GLY A 103 -6.44 4.26 2.00
N ALA A 104 -6.63 5.04 3.06
CA ALA A 104 -5.74 6.16 3.40
C ALA A 104 -4.32 5.69 3.79
N MET A 105 -4.19 4.55 4.45
CA MET A 105 -2.87 3.96 4.73
C MET A 105 -2.17 3.46 3.46
N VAL A 106 -2.90 2.78 2.57
CA VAL A 106 -2.38 2.34 1.26
C VAL A 106 -1.94 3.56 0.43
N LEU A 107 -2.72 4.64 0.43
CA LEU A 107 -2.33 5.92 -0.18
C LEU A 107 -1.02 6.45 0.44
N THR A 108 -0.93 6.50 1.76
CA THR A 108 0.27 6.95 2.49
C THR A 108 1.50 6.15 2.05
N LEU A 109 1.40 4.81 2.06
CA LEU A 109 2.49 3.92 1.65
C LEU A 109 2.86 4.09 0.18
N THR A 110 1.88 4.37 -0.70
CA THR A 110 2.12 4.61 -2.13
C THR A 110 2.86 5.92 -2.37
N MET A 111 2.51 6.99 -1.64
CA MET A 111 3.20 8.29 -1.72
C MET A 111 4.63 8.21 -1.18
N LEU A 112 4.84 7.48 -0.08
CA LEU A 112 6.17 7.22 0.47
C LEU A 112 7.01 6.36 -0.47
N TRP A 113 6.42 5.33 -1.07
CA TRP A 113 7.10 4.50 -2.08
C TRP A 113 7.57 5.34 -3.26
N GLY A 114 6.68 6.14 -3.85
CA GLY A 114 7.03 7.03 -4.97
C GLY A 114 8.13 8.03 -4.60
N SER A 115 7.99 8.71 -3.45
CA SER A 115 8.99 9.69 -2.98
C SER A 115 10.35 9.04 -2.75
N THR A 116 10.37 7.83 -2.16
CA THR A 116 11.61 7.08 -1.92
C THR A 116 12.30 6.71 -3.23
N LEU A 117 11.54 6.19 -4.22
CA LEU A 117 12.11 5.84 -5.52
C LEU A 117 12.66 7.07 -6.26
N SER A 118 11.91 8.18 -6.28
CA SER A 118 12.36 9.42 -6.92
C SER A 118 13.62 9.99 -6.27
N LEU A 119 13.72 9.94 -4.94
CA LEU A 119 14.92 10.38 -4.23
C LEU A 119 16.11 9.43 -4.49
N ILE A 120 15.89 8.12 -4.58
CA ILE A 120 16.95 7.17 -4.95
C ILE A 120 17.47 7.48 -6.36
N ASP A 121 16.57 7.66 -7.33
CA ASP A 121 16.92 8.02 -8.71
C ASP A 121 17.79 9.29 -8.73
N PHE A 122 17.31 10.36 -8.10
CA PHE A 122 18.02 11.63 -7.99
C PHE A 122 19.39 11.52 -7.29
N LEU A 123 19.49 10.78 -6.17
CA LEU A 123 20.74 10.70 -5.40
C LEU A 123 21.82 9.80 -6.05
N THR A 124 21.38 8.79 -6.81
CA THR A 124 22.27 7.75 -7.37
C THR A 124 22.47 7.86 -8.87
N GLY A 125 21.62 8.60 -9.58
CA GLY A 125 21.62 8.69 -11.04
C GLY A 125 21.06 7.44 -11.72
N MET A 126 20.47 6.52 -10.96
CA MET A 126 19.90 5.28 -11.50
C MET A 126 18.48 5.52 -12.03
N SER A 127 18.30 5.39 -13.35
CA SER A 127 16.97 5.48 -13.95
C SER A 127 16.07 4.33 -13.49
N VAL A 128 15.12 4.63 -12.60
CA VAL A 128 14.12 3.66 -12.14
C VAL A 128 13.00 3.58 -13.19
N PRO A 129 12.69 2.39 -13.74
CA PRO A 129 11.63 2.27 -14.73
C PRO A 129 10.28 2.77 -14.18
N SER A 130 9.56 3.57 -14.98
CA SER A 130 8.27 4.17 -14.58
C SER A 130 7.23 3.13 -14.15
N SER A 131 7.35 1.89 -14.65
CA SER A 131 6.49 0.77 -14.28
C SER A 131 6.60 0.39 -12.80
N THR A 132 7.78 0.54 -12.19
CA THR A 132 8.05 0.19 -10.79
C THR A 132 7.22 1.04 -9.81
N TYR A 133 6.93 2.29 -10.18
CA TYR A 133 6.18 3.23 -9.34
C TYR A 133 4.74 2.77 -9.09
N TRP A 134 4.10 2.11 -10.06
CA TRP A 134 2.69 1.72 -9.95
C TRP A 134 2.47 0.21 -9.82
N ILE A 135 3.35 -0.63 -10.40
CA ILE A 135 3.20 -2.09 -10.34
C ILE A 135 3.35 -2.60 -8.91
N ALA A 136 4.34 -2.13 -8.16
CA ALA A 136 4.58 -2.59 -6.78
C ALA A 136 3.38 -2.30 -5.84
N PRO A 137 2.89 -1.05 -5.72
CA PRO A 137 1.72 -0.77 -4.88
C PRO A 137 0.44 -1.43 -5.43
N GLY A 138 0.27 -1.49 -6.75
CA GLY A 138 -0.85 -2.21 -7.37
C GLY A 138 -0.85 -3.70 -7.02
N ALA A 139 0.30 -4.36 -7.10
CA ALA A 139 0.47 -5.77 -6.75
C ALA A 139 0.14 -6.02 -5.27
N ALA A 140 0.64 -5.16 -4.37
CA ALA A 140 0.31 -5.24 -2.95
C ALA A 140 -1.21 -5.10 -2.70
N CYS A 141 -1.86 -4.13 -3.36
CA CYS A 141 -3.31 -3.96 -3.28
C CYS A 141 -4.07 -5.18 -3.80
N SER A 142 -3.65 -5.74 -4.94
CA SER A 142 -4.23 -6.95 -5.54
C SER A 142 -4.18 -8.14 -4.58
N MET A 143 -3.07 -8.30 -3.86
CA MET A 143 -2.84 -9.41 -2.95
C MET A 143 -3.62 -9.31 -1.64
N LEU A 144 -3.86 -8.10 -1.14
CA LEU A 144 -4.44 -7.87 0.18
C LEU A 144 -5.93 -7.54 0.15
N ALA A 145 -6.41 -6.85 -0.89
CA ALA A 145 -7.75 -6.25 -0.89
C ALA A 145 -8.89 -7.25 -0.71
N SER A 146 -8.74 -8.48 -1.22
CA SER A 146 -9.76 -9.52 -1.05
C SER A 146 -9.87 -10.01 0.39
N LEU A 147 -8.73 -10.17 1.07
CA LEU A 147 -8.68 -10.54 2.48
C LEU A 147 -9.18 -9.40 3.37
N ASP A 148 -8.75 -8.17 3.07
CA ASP A 148 -9.16 -6.98 3.81
C ASP A 148 -10.67 -6.74 3.72
N TYR A 149 -11.25 -6.96 2.54
CA TYR A 149 -12.69 -6.86 2.34
C TYR A 149 -13.45 -7.97 3.06
N TYR A 150 -12.93 -9.21 3.07
CA TYR A 150 -13.48 -10.30 3.86
C TYR A 150 -13.52 -9.95 5.35
N ARG A 151 -12.39 -9.50 5.92
CA ARG A 151 -12.29 -9.13 7.34
C ARG A 151 -13.16 -7.93 7.71
N LYS A 152 -13.31 -6.96 6.80
CA LYS A 152 -14.25 -5.86 6.99
C LYS A 152 -15.68 -6.38 7.15
N ILE A 153 -16.14 -7.22 6.22
CA ILE A 153 -17.54 -7.68 6.21
C ILE A 153 -17.81 -8.69 7.33
N GLN A 154 -16.89 -9.62 7.53
CA GLN A 154 -17.08 -10.74 8.45
C GLN A 154 -16.82 -10.36 9.91
N CYS A 155 -15.87 -9.45 10.16
CA CYS A 155 -15.36 -9.14 11.50
C CYS A 155 -15.43 -7.65 11.84
N GLY A 156 -16.00 -6.81 10.96
CA GLY A 156 -16.07 -5.37 11.18
C GLY A 156 -14.69 -4.70 11.26
N GLU A 157 -13.64 -5.32 10.71
CA GLU A 157 -12.27 -4.83 10.85
C GLU A 157 -12.09 -3.48 10.12
N ILE A 158 -11.73 -2.45 10.89
CA ILE A 158 -11.52 -1.08 10.37
C ILE A 158 -10.07 -0.89 9.90
N MET A 159 -9.10 -1.43 10.63
CA MET A 159 -7.66 -1.35 10.39
C MET A 159 -6.98 -2.69 10.70
N TRP A 160 -5.80 -2.95 10.13
CA TRP A 160 -5.05 -4.17 10.42
C TRP A 160 -4.71 -4.26 11.91
N ALA A 161 -5.20 -5.30 12.59
CA ALA A 161 -5.06 -5.44 14.03
C ALA A 161 -3.59 -5.55 14.52
N SER A 162 -2.66 -6.01 13.67
CA SER A 162 -1.23 -6.06 14.02
C SER A 162 -0.55 -4.69 14.04
N TRP A 163 -1.23 -3.64 13.59
CA TRP A 163 -0.67 -2.30 13.51
C TRP A 163 -0.81 -1.56 14.84
N PRO A 164 0.13 -0.65 15.18
CA PRO A 164 0.04 0.17 16.37
C PRO A 164 -1.31 0.90 16.54
N ASN A 165 -1.72 1.10 17.78
CA ASN A 165 -2.99 1.77 18.14
C ASN A 165 -3.15 3.18 17.53
N TYR A 166 -2.05 3.86 17.21
CA TYR A 166 -2.05 5.16 16.54
C TYR A 166 -2.81 5.12 15.20
N PHE A 167 -2.60 4.07 14.40
CA PHE A 167 -3.22 3.92 13.09
C PHE A 167 -4.71 3.57 13.13
N HIS A 168 -5.23 3.22 14.31
CA HIS A 168 -6.65 2.98 14.49
C HIS A 168 -7.45 4.29 14.67
N LYS A 169 -6.77 5.41 14.99
CA LYS A 169 -7.40 6.71 15.18
C LYS A 169 -7.58 7.46 13.84
N LYS A 170 -8.78 8.00 13.59
CA LYS A 170 -9.10 8.77 12.36
C LYS A 170 -8.11 9.90 12.09
N SER A 171 -7.85 10.72 13.11
CA SER A 171 -6.95 11.88 12.98
C SER A 171 -5.55 11.46 12.56
N SER A 172 -4.98 10.41 13.16
CA SER A 172 -3.64 9.94 12.81
C SER A 172 -3.54 9.50 11.35
N VAL A 173 -4.52 8.74 10.87
CA VAL A 173 -4.53 8.23 9.49
C VAL A 173 -4.65 9.38 8.49
N ILE A 174 -5.51 10.35 8.76
CA ILE A 174 -5.69 11.52 7.88
C ILE A 174 -4.44 12.39 7.88
N THR A 175 -3.87 12.69 9.06
CA THR A 175 -2.64 13.49 9.17
C THR A 175 -1.48 12.84 8.43
N LEU A 176 -1.32 11.52 8.55
CA LEU A 176 -0.28 10.79 7.83
C LEU A 176 -0.48 10.82 6.32
N ALA A 177 -1.72 10.66 5.85
CA ALA A 177 -2.02 10.75 4.42
C ALA A 177 -1.65 12.14 3.88
N ILE A 178 -2.09 13.21 4.54
CA ILE A 178 -1.77 14.59 4.14
C ILE A 178 -0.25 14.84 4.18
N ALA A 179 0.41 14.44 5.28
CA ALA A 179 1.86 14.61 5.42
C ALA A 179 2.63 13.86 4.34
N SER A 180 2.22 12.64 3.96
CA SER A 180 2.88 11.87 2.90
C SER A 180 2.70 12.50 1.52
N ILE A 181 1.54 13.11 1.24
CA ILE A 181 1.31 13.84 0.00
C ILE A 181 2.18 15.10 -0.03
N ALA A 182 2.21 15.87 1.06
CA ALA A 182 3.06 17.06 1.17
C ALA A 182 4.55 16.72 1.02
N LEU A 183 5.00 15.62 1.63
CA LEU A 183 6.37 15.12 1.49
C LEU A 183 6.67 14.71 0.04
N ASN A 184 5.76 14.00 -0.62
CA ASN A 184 5.94 13.59 -2.01
C ASN A 184 6.04 14.82 -2.94
N ILE A 185 5.12 15.78 -2.81
CA ILE A 185 5.17 17.05 -3.55
C ILE A 185 6.48 17.79 -3.26
N GLY A 186 6.86 17.92 -1.99
CA GLY A 186 8.12 18.55 -1.58
C GLY A 186 9.35 17.87 -2.19
N SER A 187 9.37 16.54 -2.23
CA SER A 187 10.47 15.79 -2.87
C SER A 187 10.54 16.02 -4.37
N VAL A 188 9.40 16.08 -5.07
CA VAL A 188 9.36 16.37 -6.50
C VAL A 188 9.81 17.80 -6.78
N MET A 189 9.32 18.77 -6.02
CA MET A 189 9.74 20.17 -6.15
C MET A 189 11.24 20.33 -5.89
N PHE A 190 11.77 19.66 -4.87
CA PHE A 190 13.20 19.66 -4.58
C PHE A 190 14.02 19.10 -5.74
N ILE A 191 13.60 17.96 -6.30
CA ILE A 191 14.28 17.33 -7.44
C ILE A 191 14.25 18.28 -8.65
N LEU A 192 13.08 18.83 -9.00
CA LEU A 192 12.95 19.75 -10.14
C LEU A 192 13.81 21.01 -10.01
N ASP A 193 14.05 21.48 -8.79
CA ASP A 193 14.86 22.66 -8.52
C ASP A 193 16.37 22.38 -8.55
N HIS A 194 16.78 21.11 -8.38
CA HIS A 194 18.19 20.71 -8.28
C HIS A 194 18.65 19.79 -9.42
N GLU A 195 17.79 19.51 -10.38
CA GLU A 195 18.05 18.64 -11.51
C GLU A 195 18.13 19.44 -12.81
N TYR A 196 19.28 19.38 -13.47
CA TYR A 196 19.59 20.16 -14.66
C TYR A 196 20.06 19.24 -15.79
N TYR A 197 19.79 19.66 -17.02
CA TYR A 197 20.16 18.95 -18.23
C TYR A 197 20.93 19.90 -19.15
N THR A 198 21.98 19.42 -19.80
CA THR A 198 22.60 20.18 -20.90
C THR A 198 21.71 20.12 -22.13
N ASP A 199 21.73 21.16 -22.98
CA ASP A 199 20.91 21.23 -24.19
C ASP A 199 21.18 20.08 -25.18
N ALA A 200 22.32 19.41 -25.03
CA ALA A 200 22.71 18.28 -25.86
C ALA A 200 22.03 16.96 -25.46
N VAL A 201 21.48 16.84 -24.24
CA VAL A 201 20.82 15.61 -23.77
C VAL A 201 19.43 15.49 -24.39
N THR A 202 19.30 14.59 -25.37
CA THR A 202 18.00 14.23 -25.97
C THR A 202 17.39 12.96 -25.37
N ASP A 203 18.22 12.04 -24.86
CA ASP A 203 17.79 10.85 -24.12
C ASP A 203 18.63 10.72 -22.83
N ILE A 204 17.94 10.56 -21.71
CA ILE A 204 18.53 10.42 -20.37
C ILE A 204 19.46 9.19 -20.32
N LYS A 205 19.21 8.17 -21.13
CA LYS A 205 20.02 6.94 -21.14
C LYS A 205 21.46 7.16 -21.59
N ASP A 206 21.69 8.20 -22.39
CA ASP A 206 23.00 8.55 -22.91
C ASP A 206 23.71 9.59 -22.05
N ALA A 207 23.04 10.09 -21.01
CA ALA A 207 23.56 11.09 -20.10
C ALA A 207 24.28 10.46 -18.90
N VAL A 208 25.35 11.14 -18.46
CA VAL A 208 26.07 10.85 -17.23
C VAL A 208 25.67 11.89 -16.20
N GLN A 209 25.38 11.43 -14.99
CA GLN A 209 25.05 12.30 -13.87
C GLN A 209 26.33 12.82 -13.19
N ILE A 210 26.47 14.14 -13.14
CA ILE A 210 27.55 14.87 -12.47
C ILE A 210 27.02 15.51 -11.19
N LYS A 211 27.77 15.39 -10.10
CA LYS A 211 27.38 15.87 -8.77
C LYS A 211 28.03 17.22 -8.46
N CYS A 212 27.24 18.27 -8.46
CA CYS A 212 27.67 19.64 -8.17
C CYS A 212 27.05 20.11 -6.85
N GLY A 213 27.57 19.61 -5.73
CA GLY A 213 26.99 19.84 -4.40
C GLY A 213 25.61 19.21 -4.27
N LEU A 214 24.57 20.04 -4.09
CA LEU A 214 23.17 19.59 -4.06
C LEU A 214 22.58 19.38 -5.46
N ASN A 215 23.14 20.03 -6.47
CA ASN A 215 22.65 19.99 -7.84
C ASN A 215 23.15 18.73 -8.56
N ARG A 216 22.35 18.26 -9.51
CA ARG A 216 22.63 17.12 -10.39
C ARG A 216 22.54 17.62 -11.82
N ILE A 217 23.64 17.53 -12.55
CA ILE A 217 23.66 17.84 -13.98
C ILE A 217 23.73 16.53 -14.74
N TYR A 218 22.84 16.36 -15.70
CA TYR A 218 22.89 15.28 -16.68
C TYR A 218 23.49 15.86 -17.96
N ALA A 219 24.66 15.34 -18.35
CA ALA A 219 25.42 15.79 -19.52
C ALA A 219 25.90 14.60 -20.35
N LEU A 220 26.19 14.80 -21.65
CA LEU A 220 26.76 13.72 -22.45
C LEU A 220 28.21 13.41 -22.01
N PRO A 221 28.67 12.15 -22.14
CA PRO A 221 30.05 11.77 -21.87
C PRO A 221 31.08 12.66 -22.60
N SER A 222 30.78 13.06 -23.83
CA SER A 222 31.64 13.95 -24.63
C SER A 222 31.74 15.36 -24.05
N GLU A 223 30.67 15.88 -23.45
CA GLU A 223 30.70 17.20 -22.80
C GLU A 223 31.53 17.17 -21.52
N VAL A 224 31.42 16.06 -20.78
CA VAL A 224 32.24 15.82 -19.59
C VAL A 224 33.72 15.72 -19.96
N GLU A 225 34.07 15.11 -21.10
CA GLU A 225 35.45 15.04 -21.59
C GLU A 225 36.02 16.41 -21.99
N ILE A 226 35.18 17.28 -22.60
CA ILE A 226 35.60 18.59 -23.10
C ILE A 226 35.69 19.63 -21.97
N LEU A 227 34.64 19.74 -21.15
CA LEU A 227 34.50 20.79 -20.13
C LEU A 227 35.04 20.36 -18.75
N GLY A 228 35.12 19.04 -18.52
CA GLY A 228 35.40 18.49 -17.20
C GLY A 228 34.22 18.68 -16.21
N GLU A 229 34.22 17.88 -15.14
CA GLU A 229 33.19 17.98 -14.09
C GLU A 229 33.15 19.36 -13.44
N GLN A 230 34.31 19.96 -13.20
CA GLN A 230 34.41 21.30 -12.58
C GLN A 230 33.86 22.39 -13.49
N GLY A 231 34.12 22.31 -14.81
CA GLY A 231 33.60 23.27 -15.78
C GLY A 231 32.08 23.21 -15.85
N LEU A 232 31.50 22.01 -15.84
CA LEU A 232 30.04 21.82 -15.79
C LEU A 232 29.45 22.37 -14.49
N CYS A 233 30.07 22.11 -13.35
CA CYS A 233 29.59 22.64 -12.07
C CYS A 233 29.66 24.17 -11.98
N SER A 234 30.67 24.81 -12.60
CA SER A 234 30.78 26.28 -12.61
C SER A 234 29.68 26.98 -13.41
N LEU A 235 28.90 26.26 -14.21
CA LEU A 235 27.75 26.83 -14.93
C LEU A 235 26.55 27.08 -14.00
N LEU A 236 26.60 26.59 -12.76
CA LEU A 236 25.55 26.72 -11.76
C LEU A 236 25.81 27.84 -10.73
N ASP A 237 26.99 28.46 -10.77
CA ASP A 237 27.38 29.61 -9.92
C ASP A 237 26.95 30.95 -10.55
#